data_AF-A0A957R0Z0-F1
#
_entry.id   AF-A0A957R0Z0-F1
#
_cell.length_a   1.000
_cell.length_b   1.000
_cell.length_c   1.000
_cell.angle_alpha   90.00
_cell.angle_beta   90.00
_cell.angle_gamma   90.00
#
_symmetry.space_group_name_H-M   'P 1'
#
loop_
_entity.id
_entity.type
_entity.pdbx_description
1 polymer ?
#
loop_
_entity_poly.entity_id
_entity_poly.type
_entity_poly.pdbx_seq_one_letter_code
_entity_poly.pdbx_strand_id
1 'polypeptide(L)'
;MKRLASWRRRGQRRREAWLATLVWGRLRYADPREAAGALRLLSAPALTGRIELHYEARELPALLLGLPQVSDGPARALLTRHGCRWDPISTGPPAAMAPLGQANQWPEQEASFTAQVVDGYLFTSVSQTKPTLQPVAPSRQNGHAPAGWSLPLPVLGLAKTAPWDNYPAPPSLLLKANRADRWVLGRSPNGVVGAGGRVRLYGQEEACRDYLTRVVLQALAASPEQLVVIDGRGDLVRSLKRQSSVVEKLRRDVMLVEMDGLTARGFDPLVAVGTAGVETEERQLARWRRWFASQGVAPAGLALVEQAYQEGCRDWPAL
;
A
#
# COMPACT_ATOMS: atom_id res chain seq x y z
N MET A 1 -1.62 -39.49 -32.06
CA MET A 1 -2.05 -38.75 -30.84
C MET A 1 -0.97 -38.65 -29.73
N LYS A 2 -0.20 -39.69 -29.38
CA LYS A 2 0.80 -39.64 -28.27
C LYS A 2 1.89 -38.55 -28.41
N ARG A 3 2.36 -38.24 -29.63
CA ARG A 3 3.36 -37.19 -29.88
C ARG A 3 2.87 -35.78 -29.53
N LEU A 4 1.63 -35.41 -29.88
CA LEU A 4 1.03 -34.10 -29.56
C LEU A 4 0.91 -33.87 -28.05
N ALA A 5 0.50 -34.90 -27.29
CA ALA A 5 0.38 -34.81 -25.83
C ALA A 5 1.75 -34.64 -25.13
N SER A 6 2.82 -35.26 -25.66
CA SER A 6 4.19 -35.09 -25.13
C SER A 6 4.79 -33.71 -25.43
N TRP A 7 4.44 -33.12 -26.58
CA TRP A 7 4.85 -31.78 -26.97
C TRP A 7 4.18 -30.71 -26.13
N ARG A 8 2.87 -30.85 -25.87
CA ARG A 8 2.12 -29.94 -24.97
C ARG A 8 2.71 -29.91 -23.56
N ARG A 9 3.02 -31.08 -22.99
CA ARG A 9 3.62 -31.19 -21.65
C ARG A 9 5.01 -30.53 -21.56
N ARG A 10 5.86 -30.67 -22.59
CA ARG A 10 7.18 -30.03 -22.62
C ARG A 10 7.09 -28.51 -22.75
N GLY A 11 6.18 -27.99 -23.57
CA GLY A 11 5.94 -26.55 -23.69
C GLY A 11 5.43 -25.93 -22.38
N GLN A 12 4.49 -26.64 -21.72
CA GLN A 12 3.95 -26.24 -20.43
C GLN A 12 5.03 -26.16 -19.34
N ARG A 13 5.85 -27.20 -19.15
CA ARG A 13 6.94 -27.20 -18.17
C ARG A 13 7.95 -26.08 -18.40
N ARG A 14 8.26 -25.79 -19.68
CA ARG A 14 9.16 -24.67 -20.02
C ARG A 14 8.56 -23.32 -19.66
N ARG A 15 7.25 -23.13 -19.87
CA ARG A 15 6.54 -21.92 -19.44
C ARG A 15 6.53 -21.80 -17.92
N GLU A 16 6.22 -22.87 -17.20
CA GLU A 16 6.23 -22.89 -15.72
C GLU A 16 7.60 -22.53 -15.16
N ALA A 17 8.67 -23.16 -15.67
CA ALA A 17 10.03 -22.86 -15.25
C ALA A 17 10.41 -21.40 -15.53
N TRP A 18 9.99 -20.85 -16.67
CA TRP A 18 10.22 -19.45 -17.00
C TRP A 18 9.42 -18.49 -16.11
N LEU A 19 8.12 -18.76 -15.86
CA LEU A 19 7.28 -17.96 -14.97
C LEU A 19 7.85 -17.87 -13.55
N ALA A 20 8.46 -18.96 -13.06
CA ALA A 20 9.13 -18.99 -11.76
C ALA A 20 10.37 -18.08 -11.66
N THR A 21 10.92 -17.62 -12.80
CA THR A 21 12.08 -16.72 -12.84
C THR A 21 11.70 -15.24 -12.89
N LEU A 22 10.41 -14.93 -12.95
CA LEU A 22 9.93 -13.56 -13.12
C LEU A 22 9.86 -12.82 -11.79
N VAL A 23 10.38 -11.60 -11.79
CA VAL A 23 10.08 -10.58 -10.80
C VAL A 23 8.84 -9.85 -11.26
N TRP A 24 7.87 -9.74 -10.35
CA TRP A 24 6.60 -9.09 -10.62
C TRP A 24 6.58 -7.69 -10.05
N GLY A 25 5.95 -6.79 -10.80
CA GLY A 25 5.64 -5.46 -10.29
C GLY A 25 4.38 -4.91 -10.91
N ARG A 26 3.73 -4.01 -10.18
CA ARG A 26 2.56 -3.30 -10.66
C ARG A 26 3.00 -2.22 -11.63
N LEU A 27 2.51 -2.30 -12.86
CA LEU A 27 2.71 -1.29 -13.89
C LEU A 27 1.60 -0.25 -13.83
N ARG A 28 2.01 1.01 -13.83
CA ARG A 28 1.13 2.16 -13.99
C ARG A 28 1.68 3.08 -15.08
N TYR A 29 0.81 3.75 -15.82
CA TYR A 29 1.21 4.56 -16.96
C TYR A 29 0.36 5.81 -17.12
N ALA A 30 0.92 6.83 -17.77
CA ALA A 30 0.23 8.07 -18.10
C ALA A 30 -0.34 8.05 -19.53
N ASP A 31 0.47 7.64 -20.51
CA ASP A 31 0.08 7.52 -21.91
C ASP A 31 0.03 6.03 -22.34
N PRO A 32 -1.10 5.53 -22.87
CA PRO A 32 -1.21 4.14 -23.27
C PRO A 32 -0.30 3.73 -24.44
N ARG A 33 -0.02 4.64 -25.38
CA ARG A 33 0.81 4.38 -26.56
C ARG A 33 2.28 4.33 -26.19
N GLU A 34 2.75 5.28 -25.38
CA GLU A 34 4.13 5.26 -24.88
C GLU A 34 4.40 4.02 -24.04
N ALA A 35 3.47 3.68 -23.14
CA ALA A 35 3.58 2.49 -22.31
C ALA A 35 3.58 1.20 -23.14
N ALA A 36 2.69 1.07 -24.13
CA ALA A 36 2.73 -0.06 -25.07
C ALA A 36 4.05 -0.10 -25.85
N GLY A 37 4.59 1.06 -26.26
CA GLY A 37 5.92 1.18 -26.88
C GLY A 37 7.03 0.63 -25.99
N ALA A 38 7.03 1.00 -24.71
CA ALA A 38 8.00 0.49 -23.73
C ALA A 38 7.90 -1.03 -23.55
N LEU A 39 6.69 -1.57 -23.45
CA LEU A 39 6.47 -3.02 -23.34
C LEU A 39 6.96 -3.79 -24.57
N ARG A 40 6.76 -3.23 -25.78
CA ARG A 40 7.30 -3.82 -27.00
C ARG A 40 8.83 -3.84 -26.98
N LEU A 41 9.46 -2.71 -26.64
CA LEU A 41 10.92 -2.62 -26.54
C LEU A 41 11.47 -3.62 -25.52
N LEU A 42 10.86 -3.70 -24.33
CA LEU A 42 11.26 -4.68 -23.32
C LEU A 42 11.21 -6.11 -23.85
N SER A 43 10.13 -6.45 -24.57
CA SER A 43 9.95 -7.78 -25.15
C SER A 43 10.88 -8.11 -26.32
N ALA A 44 11.71 -7.16 -26.78
CA ALA A 44 12.65 -7.41 -27.87
C ALA A 44 13.73 -8.42 -27.42
N PRO A 45 14.22 -9.30 -28.32
CA PRO A 45 15.26 -10.29 -28.01
C PRO A 45 16.54 -9.71 -27.41
N ALA A 46 16.89 -8.46 -27.75
CA ALA A 46 18.06 -7.77 -27.23
C ALA A 46 17.93 -7.32 -25.77
N LEU A 47 16.71 -7.32 -25.21
CA LEU A 47 16.43 -6.99 -23.82
C LEU A 47 15.95 -8.23 -23.08
N THR A 48 14.64 -8.43 -22.91
CA THR A 48 14.12 -9.58 -22.17
C THR A 48 13.66 -10.71 -23.07
N GLY A 49 13.44 -10.44 -24.37
CA GLY A 49 12.89 -11.35 -25.38
C GLY A 49 11.43 -11.76 -25.18
N ARG A 50 10.93 -11.70 -23.94
CA ARG A 50 9.57 -12.02 -23.55
C ARG A 50 9.23 -11.39 -22.21
N ILE A 51 7.99 -10.96 -22.06
CA ILE A 51 7.43 -10.47 -20.80
C ILE A 51 6.04 -11.09 -20.57
N GLU A 52 5.64 -11.22 -19.30
CA GLU A 52 4.29 -11.64 -18.91
C GLU A 52 3.51 -10.42 -18.42
N LEU A 53 2.24 -10.34 -18.80
CA LEU A 53 1.27 -9.37 -18.30
C LEU A 53 0.12 -10.12 -17.63
N HIS A 54 -0.33 -9.61 -16.50
CA HIS A 54 -1.54 -10.08 -15.84
C HIS A 54 -2.44 -8.89 -15.54
N TYR A 55 -3.63 -8.88 -16.14
CA TYR A 55 -4.65 -7.87 -15.89
C TYR A 55 -5.67 -8.43 -14.90
N GLU A 56 -5.89 -7.70 -13.81
CA GLU A 56 -6.89 -8.03 -12.80
C GLU A 56 -8.08 -7.07 -12.93
N ALA A 57 -9.23 -7.59 -13.32
CA ALA A 57 -10.50 -6.87 -13.29
C ALA A 57 -11.07 -6.92 -11.85
N ARG A 58 -10.83 -5.85 -11.09
CA ARG A 58 -11.40 -5.60 -9.75
C ARG A 58 -11.96 -4.18 -9.71
N GLU A 59 -12.55 -3.78 -8.59
CA GLU A 59 -12.97 -2.39 -8.35
C GLU A 59 -11.85 -1.37 -8.64
N LEU A 60 -10.61 -1.75 -8.31
CA LEU A 60 -9.39 -1.04 -8.71
C LEU A 60 -8.54 -1.95 -9.60
N PRO A 61 -8.65 -1.83 -10.93
CA PRO A 61 -7.90 -2.70 -11.83
C PRO A 61 -6.40 -2.56 -11.64
N ALA A 62 -5.70 -3.66 -11.89
CA ALA A 62 -4.24 -3.71 -11.80
C ALA A 62 -3.67 -4.39 -13.04
N LEU A 63 -2.58 -3.81 -13.55
CA LEU A 63 -1.75 -4.43 -14.57
C LEU A 63 -0.44 -4.83 -13.92
N LEU A 64 -0.19 -6.13 -13.81
CA LEU A 64 1.06 -6.68 -13.31
C LEU A 64 1.95 -7.04 -14.48
N LEU A 65 3.21 -6.65 -14.39
CA LEU A 65 4.25 -6.92 -15.37
C LEU A 65 5.30 -7.83 -14.72
N GLY A 66 5.48 -9.01 -15.31
CA GLY A 66 6.50 -9.98 -14.96
C GLY A 66 7.71 -9.87 -15.89
N LEU A 67 8.88 -9.58 -15.32
CA LEU A 67 10.16 -9.43 -16.02
C LEU A 67 11.17 -10.47 -15.51
N PRO A 68 12.05 -11.02 -16.36
CA PRO A 68 13.16 -11.84 -15.88
C PRO A 68 14.03 -11.07 -14.88
N GLN A 69 14.42 -11.72 -13.78
CA GLN A 69 15.15 -11.08 -12.67
C GLN A 69 16.42 -10.32 -13.09
N VAL A 70 17.14 -10.83 -14.11
CA VAL A 70 18.36 -10.22 -14.66
C VAL A 70 18.15 -8.84 -15.32
N SER A 71 16.91 -8.43 -15.56
CA SER A 71 16.60 -7.23 -16.35
C SER A 71 16.01 -6.07 -15.55
N ASP A 72 15.88 -6.17 -14.22
CA ASP A 72 15.13 -5.21 -13.40
C ASP A 72 15.61 -3.75 -13.57
N GLY A 73 16.89 -3.46 -13.32
CA GLY A 73 17.43 -2.10 -13.39
C GLY A 73 17.24 -1.42 -14.76
N PRO A 74 17.74 -2.01 -15.86
CA PRO A 74 17.55 -1.46 -17.20
C PRO A 74 16.09 -1.35 -17.61
N ALA A 75 15.26 -2.34 -17.27
CA ALA A 75 13.85 -2.32 -17.61
C ALA A 75 13.10 -1.20 -16.89
N ARG A 76 13.39 -0.98 -15.60
CA ARG A 76 12.80 0.09 -14.81
C ARG A 76 13.18 1.47 -15.36
N ALA A 77 14.43 1.65 -15.78
CA ALA A 77 14.88 2.88 -16.43
C ALA A 77 14.13 3.13 -17.75
N LEU A 78 13.97 2.09 -18.58
CA LEU A 78 13.25 2.18 -19.86
C LEU A 78 11.77 2.53 -19.65
N LEU A 79 11.09 1.86 -18.72
CA LEU A 79 9.70 2.15 -18.36
C LEU A 79 9.53 3.58 -17.88
N THR A 80 10.44 4.05 -17.03
CA THR A 80 10.38 5.42 -16.48
C THR A 80 10.49 6.49 -17.57
N ARG A 81 11.38 6.28 -18.56
CA ARG A 81 11.54 7.17 -19.73
C ARG A 81 10.28 7.26 -20.60
N HIS A 82 9.47 6.20 -20.63
CA HIS A 82 8.21 6.13 -21.38
C HIS A 82 6.99 6.39 -20.50
N GLY A 83 7.13 7.29 -19.53
CA GLY A 83 5.99 7.73 -18.73
C GLY A 83 5.37 6.63 -17.84
N CYS A 84 6.03 5.51 -17.62
CA CYS A 84 5.53 4.44 -16.75
C CYS A 84 6.10 4.53 -15.34
N ARG A 85 5.46 3.82 -14.41
CA ARG A 85 5.94 3.52 -13.06
C ARG A 85 5.76 2.03 -12.83
N TRP A 86 6.81 1.36 -12.38
CA TRP A 86 6.79 -0.06 -12.06
C TRP A 86 7.23 -0.25 -10.62
N ASP A 87 6.30 -0.73 -9.80
CA ASP A 87 6.48 -0.94 -8.36
C ASP A 87 6.56 -2.45 -8.09
N PRO A 88 7.73 -3.01 -7.73
CA PRO A 88 7.87 -4.43 -7.42
C PRO A 88 6.87 -4.90 -6.35
N ILE A 89 6.40 -6.14 -6.47
CA ILE A 89 5.50 -6.78 -5.50
C ILE A 89 6.09 -8.10 -5.01
N SER A 90 5.86 -8.43 -3.74
CA SER A 90 6.42 -9.63 -3.10
C SER A 90 5.77 -10.92 -3.58
N THR A 91 4.52 -10.85 -4.05
CA THR A 91 3.74 -12.00 -4.51
C THR A 91 3.28 -11.78 -5.95
N GLY A 92 3.75 -12.61 -6.86
CA GLY A 92 3.26 -12.62 -8.23
C GLY A 92 1.81 -13.14 -8.32
N PRO A 93 1.15 -12.92 -9.48
CA PRO A 93 -0.15 -13.51 -9.74
C PRO A 93 -0.06 -15.04 -9.74
N PRO A 94 -1.17 -15.75 -9.45
CA PRO A 94 -1.22 -17.20 -9.62
C PRO A 94 -0.84 -17.56 -11.06
N ALA A 95 -0.01 -18.58 -11.23
CA ALA A 95 0.44 -19.03 -12.54
C ALA A 95 -0.76 -19.56 -13.36
N ALA A 96 -1.42 -18.69 -14.11
CA ALA A 96 -2.54 -19.04 -14.96
C ALA A 96 -2.01 -19.67 -16.26
N MET A 97 -2.15 -20.99 -16.36
CA MET A 97 -1.70 -21.79 -17.52
C MET A 97 -2.73 -21.83 -18.66
N ALA A 98 -3.44 -20.73 -18.88
CA ALA A 98 -4.38 -20.63 -19.98
C ALA A 98 -3.63 -20.65 -21.34
N PRO A 99 -4.18 -21.32 -22.36
CA PRO A 99 -3.67 -21.21 -23.71
C PRO A 99 -3.75 -19.75 -24.17
N LEU A 100 -2.72 -19.28 -24.86
CA LEU A 100 -2.69 -17.93 -25.39
C LEU A 100 -2.92 -17.98 -26.90
N GLY A 101 -3.61 -16.99 -27.45
CA GLY A 101 -3.71 -16.78 -28.89
C GLY A 101 -3.21 -15.38 -29.23
N GLN A 102 -2.72 -15.18 -30.45
CA GLN A 102 -2.29 -13.86 -30.89
C GLN A 102 -3.48 -12.90 -30.91
N ALA A 103 -3.28 -11.69 -30.38
CA ALA A 103 -4.27 -10.63 -30.36
C ALA A 103 -3.68 -9.37 -31.02
N ASN A 104 -4.49 -8.71 -31.85
CA ASN A 104 -4.12 -7.44 -32.49
C ASN A 104 -4.56 -6.23 -31.67
N GLN A 105 -5.34 -6.45 -30.61
CA GLN A 105 -5.90 -5.43 -29.74
C GLN A 105 -5.87 -5.89 -28.29
N TRP A 106 -5.87 -4.93 -27.37
CA TRP A 106 -6.01 -5.20 -25.95
C TRP A 106 -7.41 -5.74 -25.65
N PRO A 107 -7.57 -6.83 -24.87
CA PRO A 107 -8.88 -7.35 -24.50
C PRO A 107 -9.73 -6.31 -23.76
N GLU A 108 -11.05 -6.40 -23.92
CA GLU A 108 -11.99 -5.58 -23.16
C GLU A 108 -11.80 -5.81 -21.64
N GLN A 109 -11.90 -4.73 -20.87
CA GLN A 109 -11.46 -4.66 -19.47
C GLN A 109 -12.41 -5.35 -18.47
N GLU A 110 -13.38 -6.13 -18.94
CA GLU A 110 -14.44 -6.70 -18.10
C GLU A 110 -14.00 -7.96 -17.33
N ALA A 111 -12.98 -8.67 -17.82
CA ALA A 111 -12.48 -9.90 -17.21
C ALA A 111 -10.97 -9.87 -16.99
N SER A 112 -10.54 -10.50 -15.89
CA SER A 112 -9.11 -10.73 -15.65
C SER A 112 -8.53 -11.64 -16.73
N PHE A 113 -7.33 -11.34 -17.19
CA PHE A 113 -6.66 -12.15 -18.20
C PHE A 113 -5.15 -12.15 -18.05
N THR A 114 -4.53 -13.13 -18.69
CA THR A 114 -3.07 -13.21 -18.81
C THR A 114 -2.67 -12.97 -20.25
N ALA A 115 -1.58 -12.24 -20.43
CA ALA A 115 -1.02 -11.98 -21.74
C ALA A 115 0.50 -12.10 -21.75
N GLN A 116 1.05 -12.30 -22.94
CA GLN A 116 2.47 -12.29 -23.23
C GLN A 116 2.77 -11.28 -24.31
N VAL A 117 3.89 -10.60 -24.15
CA VAL A 117 4.48 -9.83 -25.25
C VAL A 117 5.79 -10.47 -25.63
N VAL A 118 5.91 -10.82 -26.92
CA VAL A 118 7.11 -11.43 -27.50
C VAL A 118 7.43 -10.68 -28.77
N ASP A 119 8.62 -10.06 -28.83
CA ASP A 119 9.08 -9.28 -29.99
C ASP A 119 8.04 -8.22 -30.44
N GLY A 120 7.36 -7.61 -29.48
CA GLY A 120 6.33 -6.60 -29.68
C GLY A 120 4.93 -7.11 -30.03
N TYR A 121 4.72 -8.41 -30.17
CA TYR A 121 3.41 -9.01 -30.45
C TYR A 121 2.69 -9.44 -29.17
N LEU A 122 1.40 -9.14 -29.09
CA LEU A 122 0.55 -9.47 -27.95
C LEU A 122 -0.13 -10.83 -28.14
N PHE A 123 -0.09 -11.66 -27.10
CA PHE A 123 -0.78 -12.95 -27.03
C PHE A 123 -1.62 -12.98 -25.76
N THR A 124 -2.91 -13.29 -25.83
CA THR A 124 -3.83 -13.19 -24.67
C THR A 124 -4.57 -14.51 -24.43
N SER A 125 -4.97 -14.73 -23.18
CA SER A 125 -5.77 -15.91 -22.79
C SER A 125 -7.23 -15.85 -23.23
N VAL A 126 -7.70 -14.70 -23.75
CA VAL A 126 -9.09 -14.43 -24.14
C VAL A 126 -9.23 -14.40 -25.68
N SER A 127 -8.22 -14.84 -26.42
CA SER A 127 -8.18 -14.69 -27.88
C SER A 127 -9.40 -15.32 -28.58
N GLN A 128 -9.98 -14.56 -29.53
CA GLN A 128 -11.07 -14.97 -30.42
C GLN A 128 -10.63 -15.90 -31.56
N THR A 129 -9.32 -16.11 -31.74
CA THR A 129 -8.75 -16.99 -32.77
C THR A 129 -8.28 -18.31 -32.15
N LYS A 130 -8.27 -19.40 -32.94
CA LYS A 130 -7.89 -20.75 -32.47
C LYS A 130 -6.62 -20.69 -31.59
N PRO A 131 -6.66 -21.23 -30.35
CA PRO A 131 -5.56 -21.10 -29.41
C PRO A 131 -4.28 -21.77 -29.95
N THR A 132 -3.24 -20.98 -30.15
CA THR A 132 -1.89 -21.47 -30.47
C THR A 132 -1.10 -21.61 -29.17
N LEU A 133 -0.94 -22.85 -28.69
CA LEU A 133 -0.24 -23.18 -27.43
C LEU A 133 1.24 -22.78 -27.36
N GLN A 134 1.77 -22.11 -28.38
CA GLN A 134 3.08 -21.53 -28.38
C GLN A 134 2.96 -20.10 -28.93
N PRO A 135 3.61 -19.10 -28.30
CA PRO A 135 3.96 -17.90 -29.03
C PRO A 135 4.85 -18.36 -30.19
N VAL A 136 4.27 -18.48 -31.37
CA VAL A 136 5.03 -18.68 -32.59
C VAL A 136 5.84 -17.40 -32.72
N ALA A 137 7.17 -17.51 -32.65
CA ALA A 137 8.04 -16.39 -32.99
C ALA A 137 7.54 -15.88 -34.34
N PRO A 138 7.21 -14.58 -34.47
CA PRO A 138 6.66 -14.05 -35.71
C PRO A 138 7.60 -14.47 -36.84
N SER A 139 7.05 -15.09 -37.87
CA SER A 139 7.79 -15.31 -39.10
C SER A 139 8.33 -13.94 -39.50
N ARG A 140 9.66 -13.73 -39.51
CA ARG A 140 10.31 -12.53 -40.06
C ARG A 140 10.08 -12.34 -41.57
N GLN A 141 9.09 -13.03 -42.13
CA GLN A 141 8.75 -12.95 -43.53
C GLN A 141 7.80 -11.77 -43.70
N ASN A 142 8.34 -10.76 -44.39
CA ASN A 142 7.73 -9.50 -44.77
C ASN A 142 7.75 -8.49 -43.63
N GLY A 143 8.58 -7.45 -43.72
CA GLY A 143 8.77 -6.35 -42.76
C GLY A 143 7.51 -5.57 -42.34
N HIS A 144 6.53 -6.26 -41.80
CA HIS A 144 5.32 -5.71 -41.21
C HIS A 144 5.71 -5.21 -39.83
N ALA A 145 5.42 -3.94 -39.58
CA ALA A 145 5.59 -3.31 -38.27
C ALA A 145 4.91 -4.15 -37.18
N PRO A 146 5.46 -4.17 -35.94
CA PRO A 146 4.83 -4.85 -34.82
C PRO A 146 3.38 -4.37 -34.69
N ALA A 147 2.44 -5.31 -34.52
CA ALA A 147 1.01 -5.03 -34.52
C ALA A 147 0.67 -3.86 -33.57
N GLY A 148 -0.14 -2.92 -34.08
CA GLY A 148 -0.45 -1.61 -33.47
C GLY A 148 -1.35 -1.64 -32.23
N TRP A 149 -1.27 -2.68 -31.38
CA TRP A 149 -2.03 -2.74 -30.14
C TRP A 149 -1.63 -1.59 -29.19
N SER A 150 -2.58 -1.06 -28.45
CA SER A 150 -2.33 -0.05 -27.42
C SER A 150 -2.86 -0.55 -26.10
N LEU A 151 -2.27 -0.11 -25.00
CA LEU A 151 -2.93 -0.22 -23.71
C LEU A 151 -4.22 0.62 -23.72
N PRO A 152 -5.19 0.29 -22.86
CA PRO A 152 -6.40 1.09 -22.69
C PRO A 152 -6.07 2.41 -22.01
N LEU A 153 -6.97 3.40 -22.12
CA LEU A 153 -6.85 4.64 -21.36
C LEU A 153 -6.71 4.32 -19.86
N PRO A 154 -5.74 4.93 -19.15
CA PRO A 154 -5.50 4.57 -17.77
C PRO A 154 -6.65 5.04 -16.88
N VAL A 155 -7.34 4.09 -16.26
CA VAL A 155 -8.33 4.35 -15.20
C VAL A 155 -7.66 4.32 -13.82
N LEU A 156 -8.41 4.65 -12.77
CA LEU A 156 -7.93 4.54 -11.39
C LEU A 156 -7.40 3.12 -11.13
N GLY A 157 -6.18 3.02 -10.62
CA GLY A 157 -5.48 1.74 -10.43
C GLY A 157 -4.45 1.39 -11.51
N LEU A 158 -4.66 1.84 -12.76
CA LEU A 158 -3.70 1.75 -13.86
C LEU A 158 -2.95 3.07 -14.11
N ALA A 159 -3.55 4.20 -13.75
CA ALA A 159 -2.97 5.52 -13.96
C ALA A 159 -1.70 5.72 -13.10
N LYS A 160 -0.63 6.24 -13.74
CA LYS A 160 0.64 6.59 -13.07
C LYS A 160 0.42 7.67 -12.02
N THR A 161 -0.29 8.72 -12.40
CA THR A 161 -0.82 9.73 -11.51
C THR A 161 -2.32 9.47 -11.41
N ALA A 162 -2.82 9.28 -10.20
CA ALA A 162 -4.25 9.23 -10.02
C ALA A 162 -4.83 10.58 -10.47
N PRO A 163 -5.93 10.60 -11.23
CA PRO A 163 -6.49 11.81 -11.83
C PRO A 163 -7.21 12.68 -10.79
N TRP A 164 -6.68 12.78 -9.56
CA TRP A 164 -7.28 13.54 -8.46
C TRP A 164 -7.51 15.00 -8.83
N ASP A 165 -6.68 15.57 -9.70
CA ASP A 165 -6.80 16.96 -10.14
C ASP A 165 -8.13 17.22 -10.87
N ASN A 166 -8.73 16.18 -11.48
CA ASN A 166 -10.04 16.28 -12.16
C ASN A 166 -11.22 15.99 -11.24
N TYR A 167 -10.98 15.51 -10.02
CA TYR A 167 -12.00 15.28 -9.01
C TYR A 167 -11.81 16.30 -7.88
N PRO A 168 -12.39 17.51 -8.01
CA PRO A 168 -12.31 18.49 -6.95
C PRO A 168 -12.82 17.85 -5.65
N ALA A 169 -12.07 18.04 -4.57
CA ALA A 169 -12.48 17.53 -3.27
C ALA A 169 -13.92 18.00 -2.99
N PRO A 170 -14.82 17.11 -2.52
CA PRO A 170 -16.16 17.48 -2.14
C PRO A 170 -16.13 18.74 -1.27
N PRO A 171 -17.03 19.73 -1.48
CA PRO A 171 -17.01 20.96 -0.68
C PRO A 171 -17.09 20.71 0.83
N SER A 172 -17.71 19.60 1.25
CA SER A 172 -17.77 19.15 2.64
C SER A 172 -16.43 18.75 3.26
N LEU A 173 -15.44 18.44 2.42
CA LEU A 173 -14.07 18.13 2.81
C LEU A 173 -13.14 19.34 2.65
N LEU A 174 -13.56 20.43 2.01
CA LEU A 174 -12.73 21.63 1.91
C LEU A 174 -12.78 22.43 3.22
N LEU A 175 -11.61 22.62 3.82
CA LEU A 175 -11.45 23.40 5.04
C LEU A 175 -11.14 24.85 4.68
N LYS A 176 -11.99 25.78 5.15
CA LYS A 176 -11.74 27.24 5.04
C LYS A 176 -10.57 27.71 5.91
N ALA A 177 -10.32 27.03 7.01
CA ALA A 177 -9.22 27.24 7.92
C ALA A 177 -8.87 25.92 8.60
N ASN A 178 -7.64 25.79 9.11
CA ASN A 178 -7.27 24.62 9.89
C ASN A 178 -8.11 24.59 11.18
N ARG A 179 -8.81 23.49 11.43
CA ARG A 179 -9.65 23.34 12.63
C ARG A 179 -9.16 22.15 13.44
N ALA A 180 -9.05 22.34 14.75
CA ALA A 180 -8.63 21.27 15.67
C ALA A 180 -9.58 20.06 15.66
N ASP A 181 -10.85 20.23 15.27
CA ASP A 181 -11.84 19.14 15.15
C ASP A 181 -11.77 18.34 13.83
N ARG A 182 -10.79 18.63 12.97
CA ARG A 182 -10.68 18.07 11.62
C ARG A 182 -9.30 17.48 11.36
N TRP A 183 -9.27 16.29 10.79
CA TRP A 183 -8.07 15.70 10.22
C TRP A 183 -7.74 16.39 8.91
N VAL A 184 -6.56 16.98 8.80
CA VAL A 184 -6.05 17.47 7.50
C VAL A 184 -5.67 16.26 6.66
N LEU A 185 -6.35 16.10 5.54
CA LEU A 185 -6.14 14.99 4.60
C LEU A 185 -5.15 15.33 3.49
N GLY A 186 -4.95 16.62 3.21
CA GLY A 186 -4.04 17.08 2.18
C GLY A 186 -4.41 18.44 1.64
N ARG A 187 -3.99 18.71 0.40
CA ARG A 187 -4.29 19.94 -0.32
C ARG A 187 -4.87 19.59 -1.69
N SER A 188 -5.85 20.36 -2.10
CA SER A 188 -6.41 20.37 -3.46
C SER A 188 -6.12 21.74 -4.10
N PRO A 189 -6.32 21.92 -5.42
CA PRO A 189 -6.26 23.23 -6.05
C PRO A 189 -7.16 24.28 -5.39
N ASN A 190 -8.25 23.82 -4.75
CA ASN A 190 -9.26 24.67 -4.12
C ASN A 190 -9.03 24.90 -2.62
N GLY A 191 -7.91 24.42 -2.06
CA GLY A 191 -7.55 24.63 -0.65
C GLY A 191 -7.26 23.36 0.12
N VAL A 192 -7.22 23.47 1.46
CA VAL A 192 -6.91 22.35 2.36
C VAL A 192 -8.09 21.38 2.40
N VAL A 193 -7.80 20.09 2.28
CA VAL A 193 -8.80 19.02 2.40
C VAL A 193 -8.73 18.46 3.81
N GLY A 194 -9.86 18.26 4.46
CA GLY A 194 -9.94 17.63 5.76
C GLY A 194 -11.29 16.97 6.05
N ALA A 195 -11.27 16.02 6.99
CA ALA A 195 -12.45 15.27 7.41
C ALA A 195 -12.66 15.36 8.92
N GLY A 196 -13.92 15.38 9.35
CA GLY A 196 -14.27 15.24 10.76
C GLY A 196 -14.41 13.78 11.17
N GLY A 197 -14.38 13.53 12.48
CA GLY A 197 -14.64 12.20 13.04
C GLY A 197 -13.53 11.20 12.78
N ARG A 198 -13.90 9.91 12.62
CA ARG A 198 -12.96 8.80 12.43
C ARG A 198 -12.58 8.69 10.96
N VAL A 199 -11.30 8.85 10.64
CA VAL A 199 -10.75 8.62 9.29
C VAL A 199 -10.10 7.24 9.25
N ARG A 200 -10.42 6.45 8.23
CA ARG A 200 -9.75 5.18 7.96
C ARG A 200 -8.75 5.39 6.83
N LEU A 201 -7.52 4.96 7.05
CA LEU A 201 -6.44 5.04 6.08
C LEU A 201 -6.21 3.65 5.49
N TYR A 202 -6.14 3.57 4.16
CA TYR A 202 -5.87 2.33 3.44
C TYR A 202 -4.65 2.53 2.53
N GLY A 203 -3.73 1.58 2.55
CA GLY A 203 -2.50 1.66 1.77
C GLY A 203 -1.42 0.72 2.30
N GLN A 204 -0.26 0.74 1.64
CA GLN A 204 0.93 0.08 2.17
C GLN A 204 1.35 0.72 3.48
N GLU A 205 1.76 -0.09 4.45
CA GLU A 205 2.06 0.33 5.82
C GLU A 205 3.05 1.50 5.88
N GLU A 206 4.11 1.45 5.06
CA GLU A 206 5.14 2.49 4.98
C GLU A 206 4.56 3.82 4.46
N ALA A 207 3.79 3.78 3.37
CA ALA A 207 3.14 4.98 2.82
C ALA A 207 2.12 5.58 3.80
N CYS A 208 1.38 4.71 4.51
CA CYS A 208 0.45 5.12 5.55
C CYS A 208 1.18 5.82 6.71
N ARG A 209 2.32 5.28 7.15
CA ARG A 209 3.17 5.83 8.20
C ARG A 209 3.75 7.19 7.84
N ASP A 210 4.27 7.33 6.62
CA ASP A 210 4.80 8.59 6.12
C ASP A 210 3.72 9.67 6.06
N TYR A 211 2.54 9.30 5.58
CA TYR A 211 1.38 10.17 5.56
C TYR A 211 0.97 10.61 6.97
N LEU A 212 0.79 9.66 7.89
CA LEU A 212 0.41 9.93 9.29
C LEU A 212 1.43 10.84 9.98
N THR A 213 2.72 10.63 9.72
CA THR A 213 3.79 11.48 10.23
C THR A 213 3.58 12.94 9.82
N ARG A 214 3.25 13.20 8.54
CA ARG A 214 2.97 14.55 8.04
C ARG A 214 1.71 15.15 8.65
N VAL A 215 0.66 14.37 8.82
CA VAL A 215 -0.59 14.82 9.45
C VAL A 215 -0.35 15.22 10.91
N VAL A 216 0.38 14.39 11.67
CA VAL A 216 0.75 14.68 13.05
C VAL A 216 1.60 15.93 13.15
N LEU A 217 2.59 16.12 12.27
CA LEU A 217 3.39 17.35 12.20
C LEU A 217 2.53 18.60 12.00
N GLN A 218 1.53 18.52 11.13
CA GLN A 218 0.61 19.64 10.88
C GLN A 218 -0.30 19.91 12.09
N ALA A 219 -0.79 18.87 12.75
CA ALA A 219 -1.58 19.00 13.97
C ALA A 219 -0.76 19.64 15.10
N LEU A 220 0.49 19.19 15.31
CA LEU A 220 1.43 19.76 16.28
C LEU A 220 1.79 21.22 15.99
N ALA A 221 1.85 21.61 14.71
CA ALA A 221 2.07 23.00 14.32
C ALA A 221 0.86 23.89 14.64
N ALA A 222 -0.35 23.36 14.53
CA ALA A 222 -1.59 24.11 14.75
C ALA A 222 -1.98 24.21 16.23
N SER A 223 -1.86 23.13 16.99
CA SER A 223 -2.28 23.06 18.40
C SER A 223 -1.48 21.97 19.14
N PRO A 224 -0.26 22.28 19.59
CA PRO A 224 0.63 21.26 20.19
C PRO A 224 0.07 20.64 21.47
N GLU A 225 -0.68 21.41 22.26
CA GLU A 225 -1.12 21.01 23.60
C GLU A 225 -2.32 20.04 23.61
N GLN A 226 -2.93 19.76 22.45
CA GLN A 226 -4.14 18.95 22.35
C GLN A 226 -3.91 17.61 21.64
N LEU A 227 -2.68 17.30 21.22
CA LEU A 227 -2.42 16.10 20.45
C LEU A 227 -1.94 14.94 21.33
N VAL A 228 -2.82 13.95 21.49
CA VAL A 228 -2.45 12.63 22.02
C VAL A 228 -2.28 11.67 20.85
N VAL A 229 -1.09 11.12 20.68
CA VAL A 229 -0.81 10.07 19.68
C VAL A 229 -0.74 8.73 20.41
N ILE A 230 -1.67 7.83 20.11
CA ILE A 230 -1.67 6.45 20.60
C ILE A 230 -1.14 5.57 19.48
N ASP A 231 0.11 5.14 19.61
CA ASP A 231 0.79 4.28 18.64
C ASP A 231 1.01 2.89 19.22
N GLY A 232 0.07 1.99 18.95
CA GLY A 232 0.05 0.66 19.56
C GLY A 232 1.24 -0.24 19.19
N ARG A 233 1.92 0.00 18.07
CA ARG A 233 3.07 -0.79 17.60
C ARG A 233 4.40 0.00 17.61
N GLY A 234 4.37 1.25 18.05
CA GLY A 234 5.56 2.12 18.15
C GLY A 234 6.21 2.55 16.82
N ASP A 235 5.66 2.12 15.68
CA ASP A 235 6.21 2.34 14.35
C ASP A 235 6.13 3.81 13.90
N LEU A 236 5.08 4.53 14.29
CA LEU A 236 4.86 5.94 13.99
C LEU A 236 5.71 6.84 14.91
N VAL A 237 5.81 6.49 16.19
CA VAL A 237 6.63 7.16 17.20
C VAL A 237 8.09 7.24 16.75
N ARG A 238 8.65 6.14 16.23
CA ARG A 238 10.03 6.10 15.73
C ARG A 238 10.24 7.06 14.56
N SER A 239 9.29 7.14 13.64
CA SER A 239 9.33 8.09 12.52
C SER A 239 9.23 9.54 13.00
N LEU A 240 8.38 9.82 13.98
CA LEU A 240 8.21 11.14 14.58
C LEU A 240 9.47 11.63 15.32
N LYS A 241 10.12 10.76 16.11
CA LYS A 241 11.37 11.07 16.84
C LYS A 241 12.54 11.45 15.91
N ARG A 242 12.48 11.10 14.62
CA ARG A 242 13.50 11.49 13.61
C ARG A 242 13.29 12.90 13.06
N GLN A 243 12.14 13.52 13.32
CA GLN A 243 11.82 14.86 12.85
C GLN A 243 12.30 15.88 13.88
N SER A 244 13.21 16.77 13.50
CA SER A 244 13.80 17.79 14.38
C SER A 244 12.74 18.67 15.04
N SER A 245 11.72 19.07 14.30
CA SER A 245 10.58 19.88 14.81
C SER A 245 9.74 19.17 15.87
N VAL A 246 9.68 17.84 15.84
CA VAL A 246 8.99 17.03 16.86
C VAL A 246 9.86 16.93 18.10
N VAL A 247 11.16 16.68 17.94
CA VAL A 247 12.10 16.58 19.08
C VAL A 247 12.15 17.89 19.86
N GLU A 248 12.14 19.04 19.17
CA GLU A 248 12.08 20.35 19.83
C GLU A 248 10.76 20.56 20.61
N LYS A 249 9.62 20.12 20.05
CA LYS A 249 8.31 20.22 20.72
C LYS A 249 8.13 19.21 21.87
N LEU A 250 8.65 18.00 21.74
CA LEU A 250 8.67 16.97 22.79
C LEU A 250 9.46 17.42 24.03
N ARG A 251 10.49 18.26 23.85
CA ARG A 251 11.27 18.80 24.97
C ARG A 251 10.53 19.85 25.80
N ARG A 252 9.41 20.39 25.31
CA ARG A 252 8.72 21.54 25.92
C ARG A 252 7.30 21.20 26.36
N ASP A 253 6.47 20.64 25.47
CA ASP A 253 5.02 20.68 25.66
C ASP A 253 4.27 19.39 25.25
N VAL A 254 4.97 18.37 24.74
CA VAL A 254 4.33 17.17 24.18
C VAL A 254 4.78 15.91 24.92
N MET A 255 3.82 15.15 25.41
CA MET A 255 4.03 13.86 26.05
C MET A 255 3.79 12.74 25.06
N LEU A 256 4.77 11.85 24.92
CA LEU A 256 4.68 10.70 24.03
C LEU A 256 4.58 9.43 24.87
N VAL A 257 3.44 8.74 24.75
CA VAL A 257 3.18 7.46 25.43
C VAL A 257 3.45 6.35 24.43
N GLU A 258 4.55 5.62 24.65
CA GLU A 258 4.94 4.46 23.86
C GLU A 258 4.30 3.21 24.49
N MET A 259 3.51 2.47 23.71
CA MET A 259 2.76 1.31 24.20
C MET A 259 3.44 -0.04 23.86
N ASP A 260 4.68 0.00 23.37
CA ASP A 260 5.44 -1.20 23.03
C ASP A 260 5.62 -2.07 24.29
N GLY A 261 5.00 -3.26 24.29
CA GLY A 261 5.10 -4.26 25.35
C GLY A 261 3.77 -4.75 25.94
N LEU A 262 2.64 -4.09 25.67
CA LEU A 262 1.33 -4.50 26.20
C LEU A 262 0.63 -5.57 25.35
N THR A 263 1.31 -6.68 25.05
CA THR A 263 0.73 -7.80 24.30
C THR A 263 -0.14 -8.75 25.15
N ALA A 264 -0.62 -8.35 26.33
CA ALA A 264 -1.61 -9.17 27.06
C ALA A 264 -2.49 -8.42 28.09
N ARG A 265 -2.06 -7.29 28.66
CA ARG A 265 -2.70 -6.70 29.85
C ARG A 265 -3.52 -5.42 29.65
N GLY A 266 -3.67 -4.95 28.40
CA GLY A 266 -4.45 -3.74 28.12
C GLY A 266 -3.77 -2.45 28.59
N PHE A 267 -4.33 -1.31 28.19
CA PHE A 267 -3.91 0.02 28.61
C PHE A 267 -4.40 0.29 30.03
N ASP A 268 -3.49 0.49 30.98
CA ASP A 268 -3.84 1.09 32.28
C ASP A 268 -3.65 2.62 32.18
N PRO A 269 -4.74 3.41 32.08
CA PRO A 269 -4.67 4.86 32.03
C PRO A 269 -4.13 5.50 33.31
N LEU A 270 -3.92 4.72 34.37
CA LEU A 270 -3.53 5.18 35.69
C LEU A 270 -2.12 4.73 36.11
N VAL A 271 -1.43 3.95 35.28
CA VAL A 271 0.01 3.66 35.43
C VAL A 271 0.78 4.96 35.55
N ALA A 272 1.70 5.01 36.52
CA ALA A 272 2.61 6.13 36.68
C ALA A 272 3.38 6.34 35.39
N VAL A 273 3.25 7.52 34.79
CA VAL A 273 3.98 7.84 33.58
C VAL A 273 5.44 7.98 33.99
N GLY A 274 6.28 7.07 33.51
CA GLY A 274 7.70 7.01 33.79
C GLY A 274 8.51 8.16 33.18
N THR A 275 8.21 9.40 33.57
CA THR A 275 9.20 10.47 33.58
C THR A 275 9.82 10.50 34.96
N ALA A 276 11.14 10.37 35.01
CA ALA A 276 11.92 10.35 36.24
C ALA A 276 11.52 11.50 37.18
N GLY A 277 10.80 11.18 38.27
CA GLY A 277 10.79 11.97 39.50
C GLY A 277 9.65 12.97 39.76
N VAL A 278 8.43 12.82 39.24
CA VAL A 278 7.37 13.85 39.47
C VAL A 278 6.08 13.36 40.14
N GLU A 279 5.68 12.10 39.96
CA GLU A 279 4.47 11.60 40.62
C GLU A 279 4.80 10.89 41.93
N THR A 280 4.40 11.48 43.06
CA THR A 280 4.47 10.84 44.37
C THR A 280 3.40 9.75 44.48
N GLU A 281 3.64 8.74 45.31
CA GLU A 281 2.66 7.68 45.59
C GLU A 281 1.30 8.26 46.02
N GLU A 282 1.31 9.33 46.82
CA GLU A 282 0.11 10.06 47.24
C GLU A 282 -0.68 10.67 46.05
N ARG A 283 0.01 11.20 45.04
CA ARG A 283 -0.63 11.79 43.86
C ARG A 283 -1.18 10.73 42.93
N GLN A 284 -0.44 9.63 42.76
CA GLN A 284 -0.92 8.45 42.06
C GLN A 284 -2.20 7.96 42.75
N LEU A 285 -2.17 7.73 44.06
CA LEU A 285 -3.31 7.30 44.84
C LEU A 285 -4.53 8.23 44.70
N ALA A 286 -4.32 9.55 44.77
CA ALA A 286 -5.39 10.53 44.58
C ALA A 286 -6.00 10.47 43.17
N ARG A 287 -5.19 10.23 42.13
CA ARG A 287 -5.65 10.04 40.74
C ARG A 287 -6.50 8.78 40.60
N TRP A 288 -6.05 7.67 41.19
CA TRP A 288 -6.78 6.40 41.19
C TRP A 288 -8.14 6.53 41.90
N ARG A 289 -8.18 7.11 43.10
CA ARG A 289 -9.44 7.36 43.84
C ARG A 289 -10.40 8.26 43.05
N ARG A 290 -9.90 9.31 42.40
CA ARG A 290 -10.70 10.21 41.55
C ARG A 290 -11.29 9.47 40.34
N TRP A 291 -10.48 8.61 39.71
CA TRP A 291 -10.95 7.81 38.58
C TRP A 291 -12.06 6.84 39.00
N PHE A 292 -11.87 6.07 40.08
CA PHE A 292 -12.90 5.17 40.59
C PHE A 292 -14.20 5.89 40.96
N ALA A 293 -14.10 7.05 41.62
CA ALA A 293 -15.26 7.89 41.92
C ALA A 293 -15.99 8.35 40.65
N SER A 294 -15.25 8.72 39.59
CA SER A 294 -15.85 9.10 38.30
C SER A 294 -16.57 7.95 37.59
N GLN A 295 -16.17 6.70 37.86
CA GLN A 295 -16.81 5.50 37.34
C GLN A 295 -17.98 5.03 38.23
N GLY A 296 -18.30 5.75 39.31
CA GLY A 296 -19.39 5.40 40.23
C GLY A 296 -19.10 4.20 41.12
N VAL A 297 -17.82 3.85 41.34
CA VAL A 297 -17.45 2.75 42.22
C VAL A 297 -17.74 3.15 43.67
N ALA A 298 -18.62 2.39 44.32
CA ALA A 298 -18.99 2.61 45.71
C ALA A 298 -17.79 2.40 46.66
N PRO A 299 -17.77 3.02 47.86
CA PRO A 299 -16.69 2.85 48.83
C PRO A 299 -16.37 1.40 49.18
N ALA A 300 -17.39 0.53 49.21
CA ALA A 300 -17.21 -0.92 49.42
C ALA A 300 -16.40 -1.59 48.29
N GLY A 301 -16.49 -1.09 47.06
CA GLY A 301 -15.68 -1.56 45.93
C GLY A 301 -14.20 -1.15 46.03
N LEU A 302 -13.90 0.00 46.65
CA LEU A 302 -12.53 0.42 46.92
C LEU A 302 -11.86 -0.48 47.98
N ALA A 303 -12.61 -0.89 49.00
CA ALA A 303 -12.13 -1.83 50.02
C ALA A 303 -11.74 -3.20 49.44
N LEU A 304 -12.44 -3.66 48.40
CA LEU A 304 -12.09 -4.91 47.70
C LEU A 304 -10.78 -4.78 46.90
N VAL A 305 -10.50 -3.61 46.35
CA VAL A 305 -9.23 -3.35 45.63
C VAL A 305 -8.07 -3.25 46.62
N GLU A 306 -8.28 -2.63 47.79
CA GLU A 306 -7.30 -2.59 48.88
C GLU A 306 -7.02 -4.01 49.42
N GLN A 307 -8.07 -4.83 49.61
CA GLN A 307 -7.93 -6.22 50.00
C GLN A 307 -7.15 -7.04 48.95
N ALA A 308 -7.47 -6.89 47.66
CA ALA A 308 -6.75 -7.56 46.58
C ALA A 308 -5.26 -7.18 46.57
N TYR A 309 -4.94 -5.91 46.87
CA TYR A 309 -3.57 -5.48 47.06
C TYR A 309 -2.91 -6.22 48.25
N GLN A 310 -3.56 -6.28 49.41
CA GLN A 310 -3.03 -7.02 50.56
C GLN A 310 -2.80 -8.52 50.25
N GLU A 311 -3.66 -9.12 49.40
CA GLU A 311 -3.57 -10.50 48.93
C GLU A 311 -2.51 -10.74 47.83
N GLY A 312 -1.76 -9.70 47.45
CA GLY A 312 -0.62 -9.80 46.53
C GLY A 312 -0.91 -9.40 45.09
N CYS A 313 -2.12 -8.89 44.78
CA CYS A 313 -2.41 -8.28 43.49
C CYS A 313 -1.72 -6.90 43.39
N ARG A 314 -0.54 -6.85 42.77
CA ARG A 314 0.27 -5.64 42.62
C ARG A 314 -0.05 -4.84 41.35
N ASP A 315 -1.10 -5.22 40.62
CA ASP A 315 -1.55 -4.51 39.42
C ASP A 315 -2.24 -3.15 39.76
N TRP A 316 -2.49 -2.87 41.04
CA TRP A 316 -3.14 -1.66 41.56
C TRP A 316 -2.27 -1.05 42.68
N PRO A 317 -2.30 0.27 42.95
CA PRO A 317 -1.65 0.83 44.13
C PRO A 317 -2.41 0.46 45.42
N ALA A 318 -1.74 0.56 46.58
CA ALA A 318 -2.39 0.43 47.88
C ALA A 318 -3.40 1.58 48.05
N LEU A 319 -4.70 1.28 47.90
CA LEU A 319 -5.77 2.27 47.88
C LEU A 319 -6.16 2.82 49.26
#